data_AF-A0A844CGQ1-F1
#
_entry.id   AF-A0A844CGQ1-F1
#
_cell.length_a   1.000
_cell.length_b   1.000
_cell.length_c   1.000
_cell.angle_alpha   90.00
_cell.angle_beta   90.00
_cell.angle_gamma   90.00
#
_symmetry.space_group_name_H-M   'P 1'
#
loop_
_entity.id
_entity.type
_entity.pdbx_description
1 polymer ?
#
loop_
_entity_poly.entity_id
_entity_poly.type
_entity_poly.pdbx_seq_one_letter_code
_entity_poly.pdbx_strand_id
1 'polypeptide(L)'
;MNWKELQDNHHIVLQGGVTTLLNSPNVQNPKETSVQVGNYLIYNQEQLLYVGQGINIKTRLSKHWKNKEFAIHGENLSFKEIPNTIGRKEFEEYVMCNLKPGNNKSHKGRIFTLSEETEEAALLLWQQSQTLTGKLLNEGLIEAVEASEIKWQGNNLQGVYLVRRNNELIYVGETHNFNERIGTHHGRTRMSALRRTIGKNIFGFDLKTQAELGNLISNDKKRNFFTEEEDSFVNQFISECEFTVYSVSIGRLELEATLIQRFSPMLNKQGNKD
;
A
#
# COMPACT_ATOMS: atom_id res chain seq x y z
N MET A 1 3.74 -4.55 -23.65
CA MET A 1 3.90 -4.33 -22.21
C MET A 1 4.44 -5.58 -21.53
N ASN A 2 5.71 -5.52 -21.10
CA ASN A 2 6.33 -6.35 -20.08
C ASN A 2 6.46 -5.56 -18.76
N TRP A 3 6.94 -6.20 -17.70
CA TRP A 3 7.09 -5.58 -16.38
C TRP A 3 7.98 -4.33 -16.41
N LYS A 4 9.13 -4.40 -17.08
CA LYS A 4 10.03 -3.26 -17.22
C LYS A 4 9.35 -2.08 -17.92
N GLU A 5 8.67 -2.32 -19.05
CA GLU A 5 7.89 -1.31 -19.76
C GLU A 5 6.81 -0.69 -18.88
N LEU A 6 6.14 -1.48 -18.03
CA LEU A 6 5.17 -0.96 -17.05
C LEU A 6 5.84 -0.03 -16.03
N GLN A 7 6.99 -0.41 -15.48
CA GLN A 7 7.71 0.41 -14.50
C GLN A 7 8.22 1.72 -15.12
N ASP A 8 8.74 1.66 -16.35
CA ASP A 8 9.26 2.82 -17.09
C ASP A 8 8.11 3.80 -17.44
N ASN A 9 6.93 3.28 -17.81
CA ASN A 9 5.77 4.08 -18.22
C ASN A 9 4.71 4.31 -17.12
N HIS A 10 5.06 4.09 -15.85
CA HIS A 10 4.10 4.11 -14.74
C HIS A 10 3.26 5.40 -14.67
N HIS A 11 3.86 6.57 -14.87
CA HIS A 11 3.17 7.86 -14.81
C HIS A 11 2.09 8.01 -15.90
N ILE A 12 2.36 7.50 -17.11
CA ILE A 12 1.43 7.50 -18.23
C ILE A 12 0.26 6.53 -17.96
N VAL A 13 0.59 5.34 -17.45
CA VAL A 13 -0.42 4.33 -17.03
C VAL A 13 -1.35 4.91 -15.97
N LEU A 14 -0.80 5.57 -14.95
CA LEU A 14 -1.58 6.20 -13.88
C LEU A 14 -2.49 7.31 -14.43
N GLN A 15 -1.98 8.16 -15.34
CA GLN A 15 -2.78 9.18 -16.00
C GLN A 15 -3.95 8.58 -16.79
N GLY A 16 -3.71 7.53 -17.59
CA GLY A 16 -4.77 6.82 -18.31
C GLY A 16 -5.84 6.22 -17.39
N GLY A 17 -5.42 5.69 -16.24
CA GLY A 17 -6.35 5.24 -15.21
C GLY A 17 -7.19 6.38 -14.64
N VAL A 18 -6.58 7.54 -14.34
CA VAL A 18 -7.31 8.70 -13.80
C VAL A 18 -8.33 9.21 -14.80
N THR A 19 -7.96 9.33 -16.07
CA THR A 19 -8.89 9.65 -17.16
C THR A 19 -10.05 8.66 -17.21
N THR A 20 -9.76 7.36 -17.15
CA THR A 20 -10.79 6.30 -17.12
C THR A 20 -11.74 6.47 -15.94
N LEU A 21 -11.23 6.79 -14.75
CA LEU A 21 -12.04 6.99 -13.54
C LEU A 21 -12.88 8.25 -13.58
N LEU A 22 -12.34 9.37 -14.05
CA LEU A 22 -13.09 10.61 -14.18
C LEU A 22 -14.23 10.46 -15.19
N ASN A 23 -14.05 9.65 -16.23
CA ASN A 23 -15.06 9.34 -17.23
C ASN A 23 -16.02 8.21 -16.83
N SER A 24 -15.81 7.52 -15.69
CA SER A 24 -16.70 6.44 -15.27
C SER A 24 -18.05 6.96 -14.76
N PRO A 25 -19.14 6.17 -14.86
CA PRO A 25 -20.46 6.58 -14.39
C PRO A 25 -20.47 6.92 -12.89
N ASN A 26 -21.32 7.88 -12.52
CA ASN A 26 -21.57 8.15 -11.11
C ASN A 26 -22.46 7.05 -10.51
N VAL A 27 -22.10 6.61 -9.32
CA VAL A 27 -22.88 5.72 -8.46
C VAL A 27 -23.40 6.54 -7.29
N GLN A 28 -24.69 6.44 -6.97
CA GLN A 28 -25.30 7.20 -5.87
C GLN A 28 -25.36 6.40 -4.58
N ASN A 29 -25.34 5.07 -4.68
CA ASN A 29 -25.44 4.17 -3.53
C ASN A 29 -24.24 3.21 -3.49
N PRO A 30 -23.50 3.12 -2.36
CA PRO A 30 -22.43 2.14 -2.19
C PRO A 30 -22.83 0.69 -2.46
N LYS A 31 -24.13 0.35 -2.36
CA LYS A 31 -24.63 -1.00 -2.63
C LYS A 31 -24.68 -1.36 -4.11
N GLU A 32 -24.73 -0.36 -4.99
CA GLU A 32 -24.85 -0.45 -6.45
C GLU A 32 -23.49 -0.53 -7.15
N THR A 33 -22.39 -0.42 -6.40
CA THR A 33 -21.04 -0.68 -6.90
C THR A 33 -20.95 -2.01 -7.65
N SER A 34 -20.34 -1.93 -8.82
CA SER A 34 -20.07 -3.04 -9.73
C SER A 34 -18.64 -3.54 -9.61
N VAL A 35 -17.75 -2.72 -9.03
CA VAL A 35 -16.33 -3.01 -8.91
C VAL A 35 -16.02 -3.66 -7.55
N GLN A 36 -15.47 -4.88 -7.59
CA GLN A 36 -14.99 -5.54 -6.37
C GLN A 36 -13.61 -5.00 -5.95
N VAL A 37 -12.63 -5.02 -6.86
CA VAL A 37 -11.24 -4.67 -6.62
C VAL A 37 -10.87 -3.45 -7.47
N GLY A 38 -10.39 -2.38 -6.85
CA GLY A 38 -9.92 -1.23 -7.60
C GLY A 38 -9.83 0.07 -6.80
N ASN A 39 -10.10 1.18 -7.48
CA ASN A 39 -10.06 2.54 -6.94
C ASN A 39 -11.42 3.22 -7.07
N TYR A 40 -11.66 4.20 -6.20
CA TYR A 40 -12.88 5.00 -6.21
C TYR A 40 -12.62 6.44 -5.76
N LEU A 41 -13.51 7.33 -6.19
CA LEU A 41 -13.60 8.72 -5.74
C LEU A 41 -14.91 8.91 -4.99
N ILE A 42 -14.89 9.79 -3.99
CA ILE A 42 -16.07 10.27 -3.27
C ILE A 42 -16.21 11.76 -3.54
N TYR A 43 -17.36 12.16 -4.04
CA TYR A 43 -17.72 13.54 -4.29
C TYR A 43 -18.86 13.96 -3.37
N ASN A 44 -18.91 15.26 -3.07
CA ASN A 44 -20.13 15.93 -2.63
C ASN A 44 -20.48 16.96 -3.71
N GLN A 45 -21.55 16.70 -4.47
CA GLN A 45 -21.85 17.43 -5.70
C GLN A 45 -20.63 17.41 -6.65
N GLU A 46 -19.99 18.55 -6.91
CA GLU A 46 -18.80 18.67 -7.77
C GLU A 46 -17.47 18.61 -7.00
N GLN A 47 -17.51 18.69 -5.67
CA GLN A 47 -16.31 18.75 -4.85
C GLN A 47 -15.75 17.33 -4.61
N LEU A 48 -14.51 17.09 -5.04
CA LEU A 48 -13.78 15.87 -4.73
C LEU A 48 -13.37 15.84 -3.26
N LEU A 49 -14.00 14.97 -2.49
CA LEU A 49 -13.74 14.81 -1.07
C LEU A 49 -12.64 13.80 -0.80
N TYR A 50 -12.65 12.65 -1.49
CA TYR A 50 -11.78 11.54 -1.14
C TYR A 50 -11.43 10.66 -2.34
N VAL A 51 -10.22 10.11 -2.35
CA VAL A 51 -9.82 8.96 -3.18
C VAL A 51 -9.46 7.79 -2.30
N GLY A 52 -9.90 6.61 -2.69
CA GLY A 52 -9.59 5.36 -2.01
C GLY A 52 -9.27 4.21 -2.96
N GLN A 53 -8.72 3.15 -2.38
CA GLN A 53 -8.55 1.85 -3.04
C GLN A 53 -9.11 0.71 -2.20
N GLY A 54 -9.30 -0.48 -2.77
CA GLY A 54 -9.56 -1.69 -1.99
C GLY A 54 -9.70 -2.96 -2.80
N ILE A 55 -9.61 -4.10 -2.11
CA ILE A 55 -9.97 -5.43 -2.63
C ILE A 55 -11.46 -5.75 -2.48
N ASN A 56 -12.20 -4.86 -1.80
CA ASN A 56 -13.65 -4.89 -1.65
C ASN A 56 -14.16 -3.44 -1.54
N ILE A 57 -14.35 -2.78 -2.68
CA ILE A 57 -14.79 -1.38 -2.75
C ILE A 57 -16.15 -1.21 -2.07
N LYS A 58 -17.09 -2.12 -2.29
CA LYS A 58 -18.42 -2.12 -1.64
C LYS A 58 -18.36 -1.98 -0.13
N THR A 59 -17.54 -2.81 0.51
CA THR A 59 -17.36 -2.79 1.96
C THR A 59 -16.71 -1.48 2.40
N ARG A 60 -15.70 -0.98 1.67
CA ARG A 60 -15.04 0.28 1.99
C ARG A 60 -15.97 1.48 1.85
N LEU A 61 -16.67 1.64 0.72
CA LEU A 61 -17.64 2.70 0.51
C LEU A 61 -18.76 2.67 1.55
N SER A 62 -19.26 1.47 1.89
CA SER A 62 -20.27 1.32 2.96
C SER A 62 -19.77 1.78 4.33
N LYS A 63 -18.47 1.59 4.64
CA LYS A 63 -17.84 2.11 5.86
C LYS A 63 -17.71 3.63 5.81
N HIS A 64 -17.31 4.20 4.67
CA HIS A 64 -17.26 5.66 4.49
C HIS A 64 -18.63 6.30 4.65
N TRP A 65 -19.67 5.74 4.03
CA TRP A 65 -21.06 6.22 4.13
C TRP A 65 -21.56 6.35 5.57
N LYS A 66 -21.12 5.46 6.46
CA LYS A 66 -21.49 5.45 7.89
C LYS A 66 -20.57 6.30 8.76
N ASN A 67 -19.42 6.73 8.25
CA ASN A 67 -18.47 7.55 8.99
C ASN A 67 -19.02 8.97 9.12
N LYS A 68 -18.97 9.53 10.34
CA LYS A 68 -19.42 10.89 10.64
C LYS A 68 -18.85 11.95 9.69
N GLU A 69 -17.60 11.77 9.24
CA GLU A 69 -16.94 12.70 8.31
C GLU A 69 -17.66 12.80 6.95
N PHE A 70 -18.27 11.72 6.46
CA PHE A 70 -19.01 11.73 5.19
C PHE A 70 -20.53 11.81 5.41
N ALA A 71 -21.03 11.25 6.51
CA ALA A 71 -22.46 11.22 6.82
C ALA A 71 -23.12 12.61 6.88
N ILE A 72 -22.34 13.67 7.18
CA ILE A 72 -22.82 15.06 7.15
C ILE A 72 -23.29 15.51 5.76
N HIS A 73 -22.81 14.89 4.69
CA HIS A 73 -23.18 15.22 3.32
C HIS A 73 -24.45 14.48 2.85
N GLY A 74 -24.85 13.42 3.57
CA GLY A 74 -26.08 12.67 3.33
C GLY A 74 -26.21 12.17 1.89
N GLU A 75 -27.36 12.44 1.28
CA GLU A 75 -27.71 12.03 -0.08
C GLU A 75 -26.96 12.80 -1.19
N ASN A 76 -26.18 13.83 -0.85
CA ASN A 76 -25.41 14.60 -1.84
C ASN A 76 -24.08 13.92 -2.24
N LEU A 77 -23.78 12.77 -1.62
CA LEU A 77 -22.59 12.00 -1.95
C LEU A 77 -22.78 11.23 -3.24
N SER A 78 -21.76 11.29 -4.11
CA SER A 78 -21.68 10.43 -5.28
C SER A 78 -20.30 9.79 -5.38
N PHE A 79 -20.23 8.68 -6.10
CA PHE A 79 -19.01 7.88 -6.26
C PHE A 79 -18.68 7.68 -7.72
N LYS A 80 -17.39 7.69 -8.05
CA LYS A 80 -16.88 7.12 -9.29
C LYS A 80 -15.99 5.95 -8.92
N GLU A 81 -16.01 4.89 -9.70
CA GLU A 81 -15.21 3.70 -9.46
C GLU A 81 -14.57 3.17 -10.74
N ILE A 82 -13.43 2.50 -10.60
CA ILE A 82 -12.78 1.75 -11.66
C ILE A 82 -12.23 0.42 -11.13
N PRO A 83 -12.33 -0.67 -11.93
CA PRO A 83 -11.53 -1.84 -11.66
C PRO A 83 -10.05 -1.50 -11.81
N ASN A 84 -9.26 -1.88 -10.81
CA ASN A 84 -7.80 -1.73 -10.86
C ASN A 84 -7.14 -2.94 -10.19
N THR A 85 -6.59 -3.81 -11.02
CA THR A 85 -5.95 -5.05 -10.62
C THR A 85 -4.46 -4.89 -10.38
N ILE A 86 -3.83 -3.80 -10.84
CA ILE A 86 -2.41 -3.48 -10.61
C ILE A 86 -2.15 -1.98 -10.49
N GLY A 87 -1.47 -1.56 -9.44
CA GLY A 87 -1.12 -0.16 -9.22
C GLY A 87 -2.12 0.61 -8.37
N ARG A 88 -2.92 -0.08 -7.54
CA ARG A 88 -3.99 0.56 -6.75
C ARG A 88 -3.49 1.63 -5.80
N LYS A 89 -2.34 1.36 -5.18
CA LYS A 89 -1.73 2.28 -4.22
C LYS A 89 -1.14 3.49 -4.93
N GLU A 90 -0.41 3.25 -6.00
CA GLU A 90 0.23 4.34 -6.75
C GLU A 90 -0.81 5.21 -7.44
N PHE A 91 -1.95 4.63 -7.85
CA PHE A 91 -3.12 5.38 -8.31
C PHE A 91 -3.69 6.31 -7.24
N GLU A 92 -3.94 5.80 -6.04
CA GLU A 92 -4.44 6.59 -4.91
C GLU A 92 -3.48 7.75 -4.60
N GLU A 93 -2.18 7.46 -4.53
CA GLU A 93 -1.12 8.46 -4.32
C GLU A 93 -1.07 9.51 -5.45
N TYR A 94 -1.19 9.08 -6.71
CA TYR A 94 -1.19 9.97 -7.87
C TYR A 94 -2.38 10.93 -7.85
N VAL A 95 -3.59 10.44 -7.58
CA VAL A 95 -4.80 11.27 -7.46
C VAL A 95 -4.68 12.24 -6.30
N MET A 96 -4.17 11.80 -5.15
CA MET A 96 -3.97 12.69 -4.01
C MET A 96 -3.04 13.86 -4.33
N CYS A 97 -1.98 13.62 -5.11
CA CYS A 97 -1.02 14.67 -5.46
C CYS A 97 -1.57 15.63 -6.53
N ASN A 98 -2.26 15.10 -7.54
CA ASN A 98 -2.68 15.87 -8.70
C ASN A 98 -4.08 16.50 -8.57
N LEU A 99 -5.04 15.81 -7.95
CA LEU A 99 -6.43 16.30 -7.79
C LEU A 99 -6.74 16.88 -6.41
N LYS A 100 -5.85 16.66 -5.42
CA LYS A 100 -5.91 17.23 -4.07
C LYS A 100 -7.29 17.11 -3.38
N PRO A 101 -7.82 15.89 -3.16
CA PRO A 101 -9.08 15.69 -2.46
C PRO A 101 -9.09 16.31 -1.05
N GLY A 102 -10.23 16.84 -0.62
CA GLY A 102 -10.33 17.61 0.63
C GLY A 102 -10.03 16.81 1.92
N ASN A 103 -10.38 15.52 1.96
CA ASN A 103 -10.36 14.70 3.19
C ASN A 103 -9.22 13.67 3.22
N ASN A 104 -8.48 13.47 2.12
CA ASN A 104 -7.29 12.63 2.17
C ASN A 104 -6.20 13.35 2.97
N LYS A 105 -5.71 12.72 4.06
CA LYS A 105 -4.52 13.21 4.76
C LYS A 105 -3.32 13.02 3.82
N SER A 106 -2.85 14.12 3.24
CA SER A 106 -1.82 14.14 2.20
C SER A 106 -0.61 13.26 2.54
N HIS A 107 -0.13 12.48 1.57
CA HIS A 107 1.27 12.08 1.52
C HIS A 107 2.08 13.34 1.22
N LYS A 108 2.51 14.06 2.27
CA LYS A 108 3.30 15.28 2.13
C LYS A 108 4.56 14.98 1.31
N GLY A 109 4.78 15.74 0.24
CA GLY A 109 6.08 15.79 -0.45
C GLY A 109 6.27 14.89 -1.68
N ARG A 110 5.22 14.21 -2.18
CA ARG A 110 5.32 13.49 -3.47
C ARG A 110 4.98 14.39 -4.65
N ILE A 111 5.82 14.34 -5.68
CA ILE A 111 5.61 15.00 -6.95
C ILE A 111 5.43 13.89 -7.98
N PHE A 112 4.26 13.81 -8.58
CA PHE A 112 4.04 13.01 -9.78
C PHE A 112 4.08 13.95 -10.98
N THR A 113 4.90 13.63 -11.97
CA THR A 113 4.95 14.37 -13.23
C THR A 113 3.72 14.00 -14.07
N LEU A 114 3.03 15.00 -14.60
CA LEU A 114 2.00 14.79 -15.63
C LEU A 114 2.69 14.38 -16.92
N SER A 115 2.17 13.39 -17.63
CA SER A 115 2.73 13.02 -18.93
C SER A 115 2.35 14.06 -19.99
N GLU A 116 3.25 14.27 -20.94
CA GLU A 116 2.99 15.01 -22.18
C GLU A 116 2.39 14.10 -23.28
N GLU A 117 2.26 12.79 -23.00
CA GLU A 117 1.65 11.81 -23.91
C GLU A 117 0.17 12.10 -24.18
N THR A 118 -0.32 11.64 -25.34
CA THR A 118 -1.72 11.80 -25.70
C THR A 118 -2.64 11.00 -24.78
N GLU A 119 -3.88 11.49 -24.59
CA GLU A 119 -4.89 10.79 -23.80
C GLU A 119 -5.13 9.36 -24.32
N GLU A 120 -5.17 9.18 -25.65
CA GLU A 120 -5.37 7.87 -26.27
C GLU A 120 -4.23 6.90 -25.97
N ALA A 121 -2.98 7.36 -26.01
CA ALA A 121 -1.82 6.55 -25.66
C ALA A 121 -1.86 6.14 -24.18
N ALA A 122 -2.22 7.07 -23.29
CA ALA A 122 -2.34 6.80 -21.86
C ALA A 122 -3.45 5.78 -21.56
N LEU A 123 -4.62 5.92 -22.19
CA LEU A 123 -5.72 4.97 -22.07
C LEU A 123 -5.33 3.57 -22.56
N LEU A 124 -4.60 3.48 -23.69
CA LEU A 124 -4.12 2.21 -24.23
C LEU A 124 -3.16 1.51 -23.26
N LEU A 125 -2.19 2.24 -22.70
CA LEU A 125 -1.23 1.68 -21.75
C LEU A 125 -1.92 1.24 -20.45
N TRP A 126 -2.88 2.02 -19.95
CA TRP A 126 -3.72 1.62 -18.82
C TRP A 126 -4.46 0.32 -19.10
N GLN A 127 -5.17 0.21 -20.23
CA GLN A 127 -5.91 -1.01 -20.58
C GLN A 127 -4.97 -2.22 -20.69
N GLN A 128 -3.82 -2.06 -21.35
CA GLN A 128 -2.82 -3.12 -21.47
C GLN A 128 -2.30 -3.58 -20.10
N SER A 129 -2.01 -2.65 -19.18
CA SER A 129 -1.51 -3.01 -17.84
C SER A 129 -2.55 -3.82 -17.06
N GLN A 130 -3.83 -3.41 -17.13
CA GLN A 130 -4.90 -4.13 -16.45
C GLN A 130 -5.13 -5.52 -17.07
N THR A 131 -5.18 -5.64 -18.39
CA THR A 131 -5.35 -6.93 -19.09
C THR A 131 -4.19 -7.91 -18.84
N LEU A 132 -2.95 -7.41 -18.79
CA LEU A 132 -1.76 -8.24 -18.65
C LEU A 132 -1.31 -8.45 -17.19
N THR A 133 -2.13 -8.05 -16.21
CA THR A 133 -1.77 -8.04 -14.78
C THR A 133 -1.08 -9.33 -14.32
N GLY A 134 -1.66 -10.51 -14.61
CA GLY A 134 -1.10 -11.78 -14.16
C GLY A 134 0.29 -12.08 -14.73
N LYS A 135 0.51 -11.75 -16.02
CA LYS A 135 1.81 -11.87 -16.67
C LYS A 135 2.82 -10.89 -16.05
N LEU A 136 2.42 -9.64 -15.90
CA LEU A 136 3.26 -8.56 -15.37
C LEU A 136 3.71 -8.86 -13.93
N LEU A 137 2.81 -9.31 -13.05
CA LEU A 137 3.15 -9.68 -11.68
C LEU A 137 4.05 -10.92 -11.61
N ASN A 138 3.91 -11.87 -12.54
CA ASN A 138 4.81 -13.02 -12.59
C ASN A 138 6.23 -12.62 -13.04
N GLU A 139 6.36 -11.73 -14.02
CA GLU A 139 7.65 -11.14 -14.42
C GLU A 139 8.28 -10.36 -13.26
N GLY A 140 7.52 -9.48 -12.60
CA GLY A 140 7.98 -8.74 -11.43
C GLY A 140 8.37 -9.63 -10.25
N LEU A 141 7.71 -10.78 -10.06
CA LEU A 141 8.07 -11.77 -9.04
C LEU A 141 9.43 -12.40 -9.33
N ILE A 142 9.68 -12.80 -10.59
CA ILE A 142 10.97 -13.38 -11.00
C ILE A 142 12.08 -12.35 -10.75
N GLU A 143 11.90 -11.12 -11.25
CA GLU A 143 12.87 -10.05 -11.06
C GLU A 143 13.12 -9.71 -9.59
N ALA A 144 12.08 -9.66 -8.75
CA ALA A 144 12.23 -9.34 -7.32
C ALA A 144 12.96 -10.43 -6.52
N VAL A 145 12.85 -11.70 -6.95
CA VAL A 145 13.53 -12.83 -6.31
C VAL A 145 14.99 -12.93 -6.76
N GLU A 146 15.25 -12.66 -8.04
CA GLU A 146 16.59 -12.64 -8.63
C GLU A 146 17.35 -11.34 -8.35
N ALA A 147 16.66 -10.30 -7.86
CA ALA A 147 17.25 -9.03 -7.48
C ALA A 147 18.43 -9.26 -6.55
N SER A 148 19.60 -8.79 -6.98
CA SER A 148 20.82 -8.89 -6.20
C SER A 148 20.61 -8.25 -4.82
N GLU A 149 21.25 -8.83 -3.81
CA GLU A 149 21.19 -8.33 -2.45
C GLU A 149 21.69 -6.88 -2.39
N ILE A 150 20.77 -5.94 -2.29
CA ILE A 150 21.11 -4.55 -1.97
C ILE A 150 21.17 -4.48 -0.45
N LYS A 151 22.40 -4.44 0.07
CA LYS A 151 22.66 -4.12 1.48
C LYS A 151 21.99 -2.79 1.83
N TRP A 152 21.46 -2.69 3.04
CA TRP A 152 20.81 -1.51 3.64
C TRP A 152 21.60 -0.22 3.42
N GLN A 153 21.35 0.46 2.31
CA GLN A 153 21.98 1.74 2.02
C GLN A 153 20.96 2.69 1.43
N GLY A 154 20.60 3.71 2.23
CA GLY A 154 20.36 5.07 1.78
C GLY A 154 19.42 5.30 0.59
N ASN A 155 18.50 4.39 0.26
CA ASN A 155 17.72 4.50 -0.95
C ASN A 155 16.32 5.12 -0.69
N ASN A 156 16.08 6.30 -1.26
CA ASN A 156 14.76 6.97 -1.21
C ASN A 156 13.75 6.39 -2.21
N LEU A 157 14.09 5.28 -2.87
CA LEU A 157 13.20 4.56 -3.75
C LEU A 157 12.04 3.90 -2.97
N GLN A 158 11.00 3.60 -3.73
CA GLN A 158 9.81 2.87 -3.31
C GLN A 158 9.85 1.46 -3.89
N GLY A 159 9.20 0.50 -3.23
CA GLY A 159 9.08 -0.84 -3.76
C GLY A 159 8.73 -1.88 -2.72
N VAL A 160 9.18 -3.11 -2.97
CA VAL A 160 9.02 -4.25 -2.05
C VAL A 160 10.38 -4.59 -1.42
N TYR A 161 10.34 -5.11 -0.21
CA TYR A 161 11.52 -5.61 0.49
C TYR A 161 11.26 -7.01 1.03
N LEU A 162 12.29 -7.84 0.94
CA LEU A 162 12.30 -9.23 1.37
C LEU A 162 13.23 -9.34 2.57
N VAL A 163 12.80 -10.05 3.61
CA VAL A 163 13.57 -10.28 4.83
C VAL A 163 13.89 -11.75 4.92
N ARG A 164 15.18 -12.06 5.00
CA ARG A 164 15.67 -13.42 5.11
C ARG A 164 16.42 -13.63 6.42
N ARG A 165 16.41 -14.86 6.91
CA ARG A 165 17.26 -15.31 8.01
C ARG A 165 17.70 -16.73 7.70
N ASN A 166 19.00 -17.00 7.78
CA ASN A 166 19.57 -18.31 7.39
C ASN A 166 19.13 -18.76 5.99
N ASN A 167 19.17 -17.84 5.00
CA ASN A 167 18.70 -18.04 3.62
C ASN A 167 17.20 -18.32 3.43
N GLU A 168 16.38 -18.34 4.48
CA GLU A 168 14.94 -18.52 4.38
C GLU A 168 14.21 -17.17 4.31
N LEU A 169 13.27 -17.02 3.37
CA LEU A 169 12.39 -15.85 3.28
C LEU A 169 11.35 -15.89 4.40
N ILE A 170 11.51 -15.02 5.40
CA ILE A 170 10.63 -14.99 6.58
C ILE A 170 9.59 -13.86 6.52
N TYR A 171 9.82 -12.80 5.75
CA TYR A 171 8.87 -11.70 5.58
C TYR A 171 9.03 -10.99 4.24
N VAL A 172 7.93 -10.46 3.71
CA VAL A 172 7.86 -9.53 2.58
C VAL A 172 7.05 -8.32 3.01
N GLY A 173 7.49 -7.12 2.64
CA GLY A 173 6.72 -5.90 2.85
C GLY A 173 6.83 -4.94 1.68
N GLU A 174 5.93 -3.96 1.63
CA GLU A 174 6.06 -2.81 0.73
C GLU A 174 6.36 -1.50 1.45
N THR A 175 6.92 -0.56 0.69
CA THR A 175 7.13 0.79 1.18
C THR A 175 7.17 1.81 0.04
N HIS A 176 6.79 3.03 0.40
CA HIS A 176 6.92 4.21 -0.45
C HIS A 176 8.30 4.89 -0.30
N ASN A 177 9.10 4.48 0.70
CA ASN A 177 10.46 4.93 0.93
C ASN A 177 11.21 3.85 1.73
N PHE A 178 12.28 3.30 1.16
CA PHE A 178 13.07 2.27 1.86
C PHE A 178 13.74 2.84 3.11
N ASN A 179 14.42 3.99 3.05
CA ASN A 179 15.09 4.61 4.22
C ASN A 179 14.17 4.81 5.44
N GLU A 180 12.96 5.31 5.24
CA GLU A 180 12.00 5.50 6.33
C GLU A 180 11.51 4.18 6.92
N ARG A 181 11.27 3.19 6.05
CA ARG A 181 10.86 1.84 6.47
C ARG A 181 11.98 1.15 7.25
N ILE A 182 13.20 1.35 6.79
CA ILE A 182 14.44 0.90 7.41
C ILE A 182 14.55 1.44 8.83
N GLY A 183 14.43 2.76 9.01
CA GLY A 183 14.43 3.39 10.34
C GLY A 183 13.28 2.89 11.22
N THR A 184 12.12 2.60 10.63
CA THR A 184 10.97 2.04 11.34
C THR A 184 11.25 0.63 11.89
N HIS A 185 12.01 -0.19 11.17
CA HIS A 185 12.35 -1.55 11.61
C HIS A 185 13.50 -1.60 12.61
N HIS A 186 14.45 -0.67 12.54
CA HIS A 186 15.54 -0.54 13.52
C HIS A 186 15.16 0.25 14.77
N GLY A 187 14.06 1.00 14.73
CA GLY A 187 13.56 1.79 15.84
C GLY A 187 12.67 1.00 16.80
N ARG A 188 11.55 1.61 17.21
CA ARG A 188 10.62 1.04 18.18
C ARG A 188 9.44 0.32 17.52
N THR A 189 8.87 -0.67 18.21
CA THR A 189 7.84 -1.58 17.69
C THR A 189 6.54 -0.92 17.19
N ARG A 190 6.20 0.28 17.67
CA ARG A 190 4.91 0.95 17.42
C ARG A 190 4.49 0.97 15.94
N MET A 191 5.42 1.28 15.03
CA MET A 191 5.13 1.49 13.60
C MET A 191 5.52 0.30 12.70
N SER A 192 6.04 -0.78 13.28
CA SER A 192 6.57 -1.92 12.52
C SER A 192 5.70 -3.16 12.71
N ALA A 193 4.99 -3.57 11.66
CA ALA A 193 4.23 -4.83 11.66
C ALA A 193 5.16 -6.04 11.85
N LEU A 194 6.30 -6.05 11.14
CA LEU A 194 7.34 -7.07 11.28
C LEU A 194 7.79 -7.25 12.73
N ARG A 195 8.14 -6.16 13.43
CA ARG A 195 8.59 -6.20 14.84
C ARG A 195 7.52 -6.79 15.75
N ARG A 196 6.27 -6.37 15.58
CA ARG A 196 5.14 -6.91 16.35
C ARG A 196 4.97 -8.40 16.10
N THR A 197 5.08 -8.85 14.84
CA THR A 197 4.98 -10.27 14.51
C THR A 197 6.15 -11.07 15.10
N ILE A 198 7.39 -10.56 15.03
CA ILE A 198 8.56 -11.20 15.65
C ILE A 198 8.34 -11.34 17.16
N GLY A 199 8.07 -10.25 17.88
CA GLY A 199 7.89 -10.30 19.33
C GLY A 199 6.77 -11.25 19.76
N LYS A 200 5.63 -11.23 19.05
CA LYS A 200 4.51 -12.13 19.38
C LYS A 200 4.75 -13.59 19.00
N ASN A 201 5.17 -13.85 17.77
CA ASN A 201 5.16 -15.21 17.22
C ASN A 201 6.47 -15.97 17.46
N ILE A 202 7.59 -15.25 17.59
CA ILE A 202 8.90 -15.85 17.83
C ILE A 202 9.21 -15.86 19.32
N PHE A 203 8.96 -14.75 20.02
CA PHE A 203 9.33 -14.60 21.44
C PHE A 203 8.15 -14.76 22.42
N GLY A 204 6.91 -14.83 21.94
CA GLY A 204 5.73 -15.00 22.80
C GLY A 204 5.38 -13.76 23.63
N PHE A 205 5.89 -12.57 23.27
CA PHE A 205 5.65 -11.34 24.02
C PHE A 205 4.24 -10.79 23.79
N ASP A 206 3.69 -10.18 24.83
CA ASP A 206 2.42 -9.46 24.75
C ASP A 206 2.61 -7.98 24.42
N LEU A 207 1.84 -7.50 23.45
CA LEU A 207 1.77 -6.08 23.13
C LEU A 207 1.11 -5.31 24.28
N LYS A 208 1.72 -4.19 24.64
CA LYS A 208 1.34 -3.29 25.73
C LYS A 208 0.92 -1.93 25.19
N THR A 209 0.18 -1.17 25.99
CA THR A 209 -0.10 0.26 25.81
C THR A 209 1.03 1.10 26.42
N GLN A 210 1.08 2.40 26.11
CA GLN A 210 2.03 3.30 26.76
C GLN A 210 1.79 3.43 28.27
N ALA A 211 0.53 3.37 28.70
CA ALA A 211 0.19 3.41 30.13
C ALA A 211 0.69 2.17 30.89
N GLU A 212 0.57 0.97 30.31
CA GLU A 212 1.13 -0.27 30.88
C GLU A 212 2.67 -0.25 30.95
N LEU A 213 3.32 0.59 30.13
CA LEU A 213 4.76 0.84 30.17
C LEU A 213 5.17 2.00 31.09
N GLY A 214 4.22 2.56 31.85
CA GLY A 214 4.48 3.65 32.80
C GLY A 214 4.44 5.06 32.19
N ASN A 215 4.18 5.21 30.89
CA ASN A 215 4.02 6.52 30.25
C ASN A 215 2.56 7.00 30.33
N LEU A 216 2.22 7.55 31.49
CA LEU A 216 0.87 8.03 31.81
C LEU A 216 0.46 9.32 31.08
N ILE A 217 1.41 10.02 30.44
CA ILE A 217 1.16 11.26 29.70
C ILE A 217 0.74 10.97 28.25
N SER A 218 1.01 9.76 27.76
CA SER A 218 0.64 9.36 26.41
C SER A 218 -0.86 9.05 26.28
N ASN A 219 -1.51 9.70 25.32
CA ASN A 219 -2.90 9.39 24.93
C ASN A 219 -3.02 8.20 23.96
N ASP A 220 -1.92 7.52 23.62
CA ASP A 220 -1.95 6.33 22.76
C ASP A 220 -2.43 5.09 23.53
N LYS A 221 -3.70 4.73 23.32
CA LYS A 221 -4.35 3.56 23.91
C LYS A 221 -4.13 2.26 23.13
N LYS A 222 -3.36 2.29 22.03
CA LYS A 222 -3.16 1.08 21.21
C LYS A 222 -2.14 0.15 21.88
N ARG A 223 -2.47 -1.15 21.93
CA ARG A 223 -1.53 -2.21 22.31
C ARG A 223 -0.58 -2.49 21.16
N ASN A 224 0.46 -1.67 21.02
CA ASN A 224 1.43 -1.71 19.92
C ASN A 224 2.88 -1.62 20.39
N PHE A 225 3.13 -1.79 21.69
CA PHE A 225 4.44 -1.57 22.28
C PHE A 225 4.95 -2.83 22.99
N PHE A 226 6.26 -2.91 23.11
CA PHE A 226 6.98 -3.85 23.95
C PHE A 226 7.73 -3.08 25.04
N THR A 227 8.17 -3.75 26.10
CA THR A 227 9.13 -3.18 27.05
C THR A 227 10.47 -2.94 26.35
N GLU A 228 11.37 -2.17 26.98
CA GLU A 228 12.71 -1.93 26.40
C GLU A 228 13.51 -3.23 26.25
N GLU A 229 13.41 -4.12 27.23
CA GLU A 229 14.04 -5.45 27.19
C GLU A 229 13.48 -6.31 26.05
N GLU A 230 12.15 -6.39 25.92
CA GLU A 230 11.50 -7.10 24.81
C GLU A 230 11.87 -6.50 23.44
N ASP A 231 11.94 -5.16 23.32
CA ASP A 231 12.39 -4.49 22.10
C ASP A 231 13.86 -4.80 21.79
N SER A 232 14.71 -5.03 22.80
CA SER A 232 16.11 -5.45 22.62
C SER A 232 16.23 -6.85 22.01
N PHE A 233 15.43 -7.81 22.46
CA PHE A 233 15.37 -9.15 21.84
C PHE A 233 14.92 -9.08 20.38
N VAL A 234 13.92 -8.24 20.07
CA VAL A 234 13.47 -8.01 18.69
C VAL A 234 14.54 -7.33 17.85
N ASN A 235 15.29 -6.37 18.41
CA ASN A 235 16.41 -5.73 17.73
C ASN A 235 17.50 -6.72 17.35
N GLN A 236 17.89 -7.58 18.30
CA GLN A 236 18.88 -8.62 18.05
C GLN A 236 18.42 -9.54 16.92
N PHE A 237 17.18 -10.03 16.95
CA PHE A 237 16.63 -10.86 15.88
C PHE A 237 16.70 -10.16 14.52
N ILE A 238 16.30 -8.88 14.44
CA ILE A 238 16.33 -8.10 13.19
C ILE A 238 17.77 -7.90 12.69
N SER A 239 18.74 -7.71 13.60
CA SER A 239 20.15 -7.53 13.23
C SER A 239 20.79 -8.78 12.61
N GLU A 240 20.21 -9.96 12.86
CA GLU A 240 20.60 -11.23 12.25
C GLU A 240 19.89 -11.50 10.91
N CYS A 241 18.97 -10.62 10.50
CA CYS A 241 18.24 -10.77 9.24
C CYS A 241 18.95 -10.05 8.09
N GLU A 242 18.88 -10.66 6.92
CA GLU A 242 19.26 -10.07 5.64
C GLU A 242 18.04 -9.39 5.01
N PHE A 243 18.25 -8.29 4.30
CA PHE A 243 17.17 -7.66 3.57
C PHE A 243 17.57 -7.34 2.15
N THR A 244 16.66 -7.63 1.23
CA THR A 244 16.76 -7.29 -0.18
C THR A 244 15.69 -6.29 -0.52
N VAL A 245 16.03 -5.21 -1.23
CA VAL A 245 15.05 -4.23 -1.73
C VAL A 245 14.94 -4.36 -3.24
N TYR A 246 13.71 -4.28 -3.76
CA TYR A 246 13.42 -4.26 -5.19
C TYR A 246 12.50 -3.07 -5.48
N SER A 247 13.00 -2.16 -6.31
CA SER A 247 12.31 -0.89 -6.60
C SER A 247 11.14 -1.11 -7.55
N VAL A 248 9.99 -0.53 -7.21
CA VAL A 248 8.75 -0.69 -7.97
C VAL A 248 8.01 0.63 -8.02
N SER A 249 7.90 1.18 -9.22
CA SER A 249 7.20 2.42 -9.54
C SER A 249 5.69 2.29 -9.53
N ILE A 250 5.15 1.11 -9.90
CA ILE A 250 3.72 0.79 -9.88
C ILE A 250 3.49 -0.69 -9.59
N GLY A 251 2.51 -1.00 -8.75
CA GLY A 251 2.12 -2.39 -8.45
C GLY A 251 2.70 -2.94 -7.14
N ARG A 252 3.08 -2.08 -6.17
CA ARG A 252 3.78 -2.53 -4.94
C ARG A 252 2.93 -3.47 -4.09
N LEU A 253 1.67 -3.09 -3.85
CA LEU A 253 0.74 -3.91 -3.06
C LEU A 253 0.49 -5.26 -3.72
N GLU A 254 0.36 -5.27 -5.03
CA GLU A 254 0.05 -6.48 -5.79
C GLU A 254 1.25 -7.42 -5.88
N LEU A 255 2.46 -6.87 -6.07
CA LEU A 255 3.69 -7.67 -6.05
C LEU A 255 3.99 -8.23 -4.66
N GLU A 256 3.82 -7.43 -3.59
CA GLU A 256 3.93 -7.92 -2.20
C GLU A 256 2.97 -9.10 -1.97
N ALA A 257 1.70 -8.96 -2.35
CA ALA A 257 0.71 -10.02 -2.19
C ALA A 257 1.08 -11.28 -2.99
N THR A 258 1.62 -11.13 -4.21
CA THR A 258 2.04 -12.25 -5.06
C THR A 258 3.26 -12.97 -4.47
N LEU A 259 4.25 -12.24 -3.95
CA LEU A 259 5.39 -12.81 -3.24
C LEU A 259 4.95 -13.57 -1.98
N ILE A 260 4.07 -13.00 -1.17
CA ILE A 260 3.51 -13.66 0.02
C ILE A 260 2.75 -14.93 -0.37
N GLN A 261 1.91 -14.87 -1.40
CA GLN A 261 1.16 -16.03 -1.87
C GLN A 261 2.09 -17.14 -2.38
N ARG A 262 3.16 -16.80 -3.10
CA ARG A 262 4.08 -17.76 -3.70
C ARG A 262 4.96 -18.48 -2.68
N PHE A 263 5.44 -17.76 -1.66
CA PHE A 263 6.46 -18.25 -0.73
C PHE A 263 5.93 -18.51 0.68
N SER A 264 4.74 -18.00 1.02
CA SER A 264 4.14 -18.10 2.37
C SER A 264 5.11 -17.81 3.51
N PRO A 265 5.80 -16.64 3.53
CA PRO A 265 6.80 -16.35 4.55
C PRO A 265 6.19 -16.37 5.95
N MET A 266 6.89 -16.98 6.92
CA MET A 266 6.32 -17.29 8.23
C MET A 266 5.84 -16.08 9.06
N LEU A 267 6.40 -14.88 8.82
CA LEU A 267 6.06 -13.64 9.54
C LEU A 267 5.08 -12.75 8.77
N ASN A 268 4.72 -13.09 7.53
CA ASN A 268 3.55 -12.50 6.90
C ASN A 268 2.31 -13.18 7.48
N LYS A 269 1.32 -12.39 7.90
CA LYS A 269 0.04 -12.96 8.33
C LYS A 269 -0.54 -13.74 7.15
N GLN A 270 -0.85 -15.02 7.34
CA GLN A 270 -1.78 -15.73 6.45
C GLN A 270 -3.07 -14.91 6.43
N GLY A 271 -3.41 -14.38 5.26
CA GLY A 271 -4.30 -13.24 5.11
C GLY A 271 -5.57 -13.33 5.97
N ASN A 272 -5.76 -12.35 6.86
CA ASN A 272 -7.11 -12.04 7.30
C ASN A 272 -7.82 -11.45 6.07
N LYS A 273 -8.80 -12.21 5.56
CA LYS A 273 -9.82 -11.72 4.64
C LYS A 273 -10.46 -10.48 5.26
N ASP A 274 -10.38 -9.35 4.57
CA ASP A 274 -11.22 -8.17 4.86
C ASP A 274 -12.71 -8.51 4.69
#